data_AF-A0A5B8VQ67-F1
#
_entry.id   AF-A0A5B8VQ67-F1
#
_cell.length_a   1.000
_cell.length_b   1.000
_cell.length_c   1.000
_cell.angle_alpha   90.00
_cell.angle_beta   90.00
_cell.angle_gamma   90.00
#
_symmetry.space_group_name_H-M   'P 1'
#
loop_
_entity.id
_entity.type
_entity.pdbx_description
1 polymer ?
#
loop_
_entity_poly.entity_id
_entity_poly.type
_entity_poly.pdbx_seq_one_letter_code
_entity_poly.pdbx_strand_id
1 'polypeptide(L)'
;MTAAIKDVDQHIEFSELPKDQQFLSSVNARKKFLDNINMIAYRAETGMYNIIQKSMKQPEQGRSLLQQIFSSDADLYPDLENKILTVKIHNLNTNRHDAALGSLCQVLNETETIFPGTDLRLVYQLVAE
;
A
#
# COMPACT_ATOMS: atom_id res chain seq x y z
N MET A 1 -46.28 27.85 12.52
CA MET A 1 -46.42 26.39 12.25
C MET A 1 -45.12 25.67 12.63
N THR A 2 -44.71 25.73 13.90
CA THR A 2 -43.34 25.36 14.35
C THR A 2 -43.32 24.33 15.48
N ALA A 3 -44.42 23.61 15.73
CA ALA A 3 -44.53 22.68 16.86
C ALA A 3 -44.36 21.19 16.50
N ALA A 4 -44.39 20.80 15.22
CA ALA A 4 -44.52 19.39 14.85
C ALA A 4 -43.20 18.63 14.64
N ILE A 5 -42.04 19.30 14.64
CA ILE A 5 -40.75 18.64 14.33
C ILE A 5 -40.12 17.99 15.57
N LYS A 6 -40.56 18.36 16.78
CA LYS A 6 -39.98 17.84 18.03
C LYS A 6 -40.48 16.45 18.45
N ASP A 7 -41.56 15.97 17.85
CA ASP A 7 -42.28 14.75 18.26
C ASP A 7 -42.15 13.60 17.24
N VAL A 8 -41.28 13.77 16.24
CA VAL A 8 -40.97 12.72 15.27
C VAL A 8 -39.78 11.94 15.79
N ASP A 9 -39.95 10.63 15.93
CA ASP A 9 -38.87 9.74 16.36
C ASP A 9 -37.71 9.85 15.37
N GLN A 10 -36.52 10.19 15.87
CA GLN A 10 -35.36 10.49 15.01
C GLN A 10 -34.79 9.24 14.33
N HIS A 11 -35.26 8.06 14.74
CA HIS A 11 -34.82 6.76 14.28
C HIS A 11 -36.04 5.93 13.89
N ILE A 12 -35.99 5.27 12.75
CA ILE A 12 -36.99 4.30 12.28
C ILE A 12 -36.31 2.97 12.00
N GLU A 13 -37.05 1.88 12.16
CA GLU A 13 -36.53 0.55 11.83
C GLU A 13 -36.36 0.40 10.32
N PHE A 14 -35.36 -0.37 9.88
CA PHE A 14 -35.07 -0.53 8.44
C PHE A 14 -36.25 -1.12 7.66
N SER A 15 -37.06 -1.95 8.32
CA SER A 15 -38.30 -2.53 7.76
C SER A 15 -39.38 -1.50 7.45
N GLU A 16 -39.32 -0.33 8.08
CA GLU A 16 -40.31 0.75 7.94
C GLU A 16 -39.92 1.76 6.86
N LEU A 17 -38.70 1.65 6.30
CA LEU A 17 -38.25 2.48 5.20
C LEU A 17 -39.07 2.18 3.92
N PRO A 18 -39.54 3.22 3.21
CA PRO A 18 -40.09 3.07 1.87
C PRO A 18 -39.14 2.29 0.96
N LYS A 19 -39.68 1.42 0.10
CA LYS A 19 -38.86 0.49 -0.72
C LYS A 19 -37.87 1.21 -1.64
N ASP A 20 -38.20 2.43 -2.07
CA ASP A 20 -37.36 3.33 -2.86
C ASP A 20 -36.23 4.00 -2.06
N GLN A 21 -36.32 3.97 -0.72
CA GLN A 21 -35.35 4.52 0.22
C GLN A 21 -34.58 3.44 1.00
N GLN A 22 -34.92 2.16 0.84
CA GLN A 22 -34.19 1.05 1.44
C GLN A 22 -32.79 0.92 0.81
N PHE A 23 -31.76 1.03 1.64
CA PHE A 23 -30.38 0.93 1.17
C PHE A 23 -30.08 -0.46 0.59
N LEU A 24 -29.53 -0.49 -0.62
CA LEU A 24 -28.97 -1.70 -1.21
C LEU A 24 -27.73 -2.12 -0.39
N SER A 25 -27.81 -3.27 0.27
CA SER A 25 -26.81 -3.82 1.20
C SER A 25 -25.38 -3.94 0.63
N SER A 26 -25.22 -3.86 -0.69
CA SER A 26 -23.97 -4.03 -1.42
C SER A 26 -22.94 -2.90 -1.24
N VAL A 27 -23.36 -1.68 -0.84
CA VAL A 27 -22.43 -0.54 -0.64
C VAL A 27 -21.41 -0.85 0.47
N ASN A 28 -21.84 -1.55 1.53
CA ASN A 28 -20.99 -1.85 2.68
C ASN A 28 -19.93 -2.92 2.39
N ALA A 29 -20.21 -3.89 1.51
CA ALA A 29 -19.25 -4.95 1.17
C ALA A 29 -18.09 -4.43 0.33
N ARG A 30 -18.37 -3.61 -0.69
CA ARG A 30 -17.33 -2.97 -1.52
C ARG A 30 -16.43 -2.06 -0.68
N LYS A 31 -17.03 -1.25 0.19
CA LYS A 31 -16.28 -0.37 1.09
C LYS A 31 -15.33 -1.16 1.99
N LYS A 32 -15.84 -2.18 2.70
CA LYS A 32 -15.02 -3.06 3.56
C LYS A 32 -13.88 -3.73 2.79
N PHE A 33 -14.12 -4.15 1.56
CA PHE A 33 -13.08 -4.74 0.71
C PHE A 33 -11.96 -3.75 0.40
N LEU A 34 -12.31 -2.53 -0.04
CA LEU A 34 -11.32 -1.47 -0.30
C LEU A 34 -10.59 -1.04 0.96
N ASP A 35 -11.31 -0.88 2.08
CA ASP A 35 -10.72 -0.53 3.37
C ASP A 35 -9.67 -1.56 3.82
N ASN A 36 -9.91 -2.85 3.57
CA ASN A 36 -8.94 -3.91 3.86
C ASN A 36 -7.67 -3.80 3.00
N ILE A 37 -7.81 -3.54 1.70
CA ILE A 37 -6.65 -3.33 0.81
C ILE A 37 -5.84 -2.12 1.27
N ASN A 38 -6.52 -1.01 1.56
CA ASN A 38 -5.89 0.22 2.04
C ASN A 38 -5.16 -0.01 3.38
N MET A 39 -5.76 -0.78 4.30
CA MET A 39 -5.12 -1.13 5.56
C MET A 39 -3.87 -1.98 5.37
N ILE A 40 -3.89 -2.96 4.45
CA ILE A 40 -2.71 -3.79 4.14
C ILE A 40 -1.61 -2.92 3.54
N ALA A 41 -1.93 -2.08 2.56
CA ALA A 41 -0.99 -1.16 1.93
C ALA A 41 -0.36 -0.20 2.97
N TYR A 42 -1.19 0.42 3.81
CA TYR A 42 -0.74 1.32 4.87
C TYR A 42 0.21 0.63 5.86
N ARG A 43 -0.09 -0.62 6.25
CA ARG A 43 0.77 -1.40 7.15
C ARG A 43 2.09 -1.79 6.48
N ALA A 44 2.05 -2.19 5.21
CA ALA A 44 3.25 -2.49 4.43
C ALA A 44 4.14 -1.26 4.32
N GLU A 45 3.59 -0.11 3.93
CA GLU A 45 4.30 1.17 3.88
C GLU A 45 4.89 1.55 5.25
N THR A 46 4.11 1.41 6.33
CA THR A 46 4.61 1.66 7.69
C THR A 46 5.78 0.74 8.06
N GLY A 47 5.73 -0.53 7.64
CA GLY A 47 6.84 -1.47 7.80
C GLY A 47 8.09 -1.01 7.05
N MET A 48 7.95 -0.63 5.77
CA MET A 48 9.04 -0.11 4.95
C MET A 48 9.62 1.19 5.52
N TYR A 49 8.76 2.10 5.99
CA TYR A 49 9.16 3.34 6.65
C TYR A 49 10.03 3.07 7.88
N ASN A 50 9.63 2.10 8.70
CA ASN A 50 10.38 1.72 9.90
C ASN A 50 11.77 1.13 9.59
N ILE A 51 11.96 0.56 8.40
CA ILE A 51 13.26 0.09 7.91
C ILE A 51 14.11 1.29 7.49
N ILE A 52 13.62 2.10 6.56
CA ILE A 52 14.42 3.17 5.96
C ILE A 52 14.75 4.30 6.95
N GLN A 53 13.84 4.64 7.88
CA GLN A 53 14.02 5.78 8.78
C GLN A 53 15.29 5.68 9.63
N LYS A 54 15.75 4.45 9.92
CA LYS A 54 16.97 4.20 10.72
C LYS A 54 18.24 4.64 10.01
N SER A 55 18.20 4.69 8.67
CA SER A 55 19.31 5.12 7.81
C SER A 55 19.21 6.60 7.41
N MET A 56 18.13 7.28 7.78
CA MET A 56 17.84 8.65 7.37
C MET A 56 18.21 9.67 8.45
N LYS A 57 18.80 10.80 8.04
CA LYS A 57 19.04 11.96 8.93
C LYS A 57 17.75 12.71 9.30
N GLN A 58 16.77 12.66 8.40
CA GLN A 58 15.47 13.33 8.52
C GLN A 58 14.36 12.29 8.37
N PRO A 59 14.04 11.53 9.44
CA PRO A 59 13.02 10.48 9.42
C PRO A 59 11.67 10.97 8.91
N GLU A 60 11.30 12.22 9.18
CA GLU A 60 10.05 12.83 8.75
C GLU A 60 9.84 12.80 7.22
N GLN A 61 10.93 12.74 6.45
CA GLN A 61 10.89 12.66 4.99
C GLN A 61 10.78 11.22 4.45
N GLY A 62 10.83 10.19 5.31
CA GLY A 62 10.85 8.80 4.89
C GLY A 62 9.62 8.38 4.08
N ARG A 63 8.42 8.87 4.42
CA ARG A 63 7.21 8.59 3.62
C ARG A 63 7.26 9.23 2.24
N SER A 64 7.80 10.45 2.13
CA SER A 64 8.00 11.12 0.84
C SER A 64 8.96 10.32 -0.05
N LEU A 65 10.04 9.80 0.55
CA LEU A 65 10.98 8.91 -0.13
C LEU A 65 10.31 7.63 -0.64
N LEU A 66 9.48 6.97 0.18
CA LEU A 66 8.73 5.78 -0.26
C LEU A 66 7.76 6.10 -1.41
N GLN A 67 7.05 7.22 -1.34
CA GLN A 67 6.17 7.66 -2.43
C GLN A 67 6.93 7.88 -3.74
N GLN A 68 8.14 8.45 -3.66
CA GLN A 68 9.02 8.60 -4.82
C GLN A 68 9.44 7.23 -5.37
N ILE A 69 9.83 6.28 -4.52
CA ILE A 69 10.18 4.92 -4.93
C ILE A 69 9.00 4.20 -5.58
N PHE A 70 7.78 4.36 -5.05
CA PHE A 70 6.58 3.72 -5.64
C PHE A 70 6.18 4.32 -6.98
N SER A 71 6.60 5.56 -7.25
CA SER A 71 6.32 6.27 -8.50
C SER A 71 7.49 6.20 -9.50
N SER A 72 8.62 5.63 -9.10
CA SER A 72 9.78 5.48 -9.99
C SER A 72 9.61 4.27 -10.89
N ASP A 73 10.14 4.37 -12.10
CA ASP A 73 10.25 3.23 -13.00
C ASP A 73 11.19 2.17 -12.42
N ALA A 74 10.94 0.92 -12.79
CA ALA A 74 11.80 -0.21 -12.44
C ALA A 74 11.84 -1.19 -13.60
N ASP A 75 13.04 -1.67 -13.91
CA ASP A 75 13.22 -2.72 -14.91
C ASP A 75 12.96 -4.09 -14.30
N LEU A 76 12.22 -4.93 -15.02
CA LEU A 76 11.90 -6.29 -14.63
C LEU A 76 12.64 -7.29 -15.53
N TYR A 77 13.50 -8.10 -14.92
CA TYR A 77 14.25 -9.15 -15.61
C TYR A 77 13.84 -10.52 -15.07
N PRO A 78 12.92 -11.23 -15.75
CA PRO A 78 12.54 -12.59 -15.39
C PRO A 78 13.62 -13.58 -15.84
N ASP A 79 14.11 -14.39 -14.90
CA ASP A 79 14.95 -15.56 -15.11
C ASP A 79 14.14 -16.81 -14.78
N LEU A 80 13.66 -17.47 -15.83
CA LEU A 80 12.80 -18.65 -15.69
C LEU A 80 13.58 -19.91 -15.29
N GLU A 81 14.89 -19.97 -15.56
CA GLU A 81 15.72 -21.12 -15.22
C GLU A 81 16.04 -21.14 -13.73
N ASN A 82 16.47 -19.99 -13.21
CA ASN A 82 16.79 -19.83 -11.78
C ASN A 82 15.57 -19.49 -10.92
N LYS A 83 14.40 -19.30 -11.55
CA LYS A 83 13.14 -18.92 -10.92
C LYS A 83 13.25 -17.62 -10.12
N ILE A 84 13.88 -16.61 -10.73
CA ILE A 84 14.11 -15.30 -10.11
C ILE A 84 13.46 -14.23 -10.98
N LEU A 85 12.75 -13.30 -10.35
CA LEU A 85 12.34 -12.05 -10.97
C LEU A 85 13.18 -10.93 -10.37
N THR A 86 14.17 -10.46 -11.12
CA THR A 86 15.01 -9.34 -10.67
C THR A 86 14.30 -8.04 -10.96
N VAL A 87 14.08 -7.24 -9.91
CA VAL A 87 13.50 -5.90 -9.98
C VAL A 87 14.63 -4.90 -9.77
N LYS A 88 15.01 -4.19 -10.83
CA LYS A 88 16.03 -3.14 -10.74
C LYS A 88 15.36 -1.78 -10.59
N ILE A 89 15.57 -1.16 -9.44
CA ILE A 89 15.05 0.17 -9.13
C ILE A 89 16.10 1.20 -9.52
N HIS A 90 15.71 2.19 -10.32
CA HIS A 90 16.62 3.27 -10.71
C HIS A 90 17.04 4.12 -9.50
N ASN A 91 18.26 4.63 -9.54
CA ASN A 91 18.80 5.45 -8.46
C ASN A 91 17.95 6.72 -8.26
N LEU A 92 17.93 7.16 -7.02
CA LEU A 92 17.25 8.38 -6.62
C LEU A 92 18.23 9.56 -6.70
N ASN A 93 17.71 10.79 -6.66
CA ASN A 93 18.49 12.01 -6.91
C ASN A 93 19.65 12.27 -5.92
N THR A 94 19.91 11.41 -4.92
CA THR A 94 20.92 11.64 -3.88
C THR A 94 21.40 10.31 -3.29
N ASN A 95 22.73 10.14 -3.15
CA ASN A 95 23.39 8.95 -2.58
C ASN A 95 22.82 8.48 -1.22
N ARG A 96 22.25 9.40 -0.43
CA ARG A 96 21.62 9.06 0.86
C ARG A 96 20.31 8.28 0.67
N HIS A 97 19.54 8.64 -0.35
CA HIS A 97 18.32 7.94 -0.70
C HIS A 97 18.64 6.56 -1.26
N ASP A 98 19.73 6.43 -2.03
CA ASP A 98 20.20 5.13 -2.52
C ASP A 98 20.65 4.22 -1.37
N ALA A 99 21.32 4.75 -0.34
CA ALA A 99 21.69 3.97 0.84
C ALA A 99 20.45 3.46 1.63
N ALA A 100 19.42 4.29 1.76
CA ALA A 100 18.16 3.91 2.39
C ALA A 100 17.42 2.86 1.55
N LEU A 101 17.38 3.04 0.23
CA LEU A 101 16.80 2.08 -0.71
C LEU A 101 17.56 0.74 -0.72
N GLY A 102 18.88 0.76 -0.62
CA GLY A 102 19.70 -0.45 -0.50
C GLY A 102 19.38 -1.24 0.76
N SER A 103 19.23 -0.55 1.89
CA SER A 103 18.79 -1.16 3.15
C SER A 103 17.39 -1.78 3.03
N LEU A 104 16.48 -1.12 2.32
CA LEU A 104 15.15 -1.64 2.04
C LEU A 104 15.21 -2.90 1.15
N CYS A 105 15.98 -2.85 0.05
CA CYS A 105 16.15 -3.98 -0.87
C CYS A 105 16.70 -5.21 -0.14
N GLN A 106 17.67 -5.03 0.76
CA GLN A 106 18.20 -6.12 1.56
C GLN A 106 17.09 -6.81 2.36
N VAL A 107 16.31 -6.06 3.14
CA VAL A 107 15.24 -6.63 3.97
C VAL A 107 14.16 -7.28 3.11
N LEU A 108 13.80 -6.69 1.97
CA LEU A 108 12.83 -7.29 1.04
C LEU A 108 13.35 -8.59 0.41
N ASN A 109 14.65 -8.70 0.16
CA ASN A 109 15.25 -9.92 -0.38
C ASN A 109 15.32 -11.05 0.66
N GLU A 110 15.49 -10.70 1.94
CA GLU A 110 15.48 -11.65 3.07
C GLU A 110 14.11 -12.32 3.28
N THR A 111 13.01 -11.73 2.81
CA THR A 111 11.68 -12.36 2.93
C THR A 111 11.43 -13.46 1.91
N GLU A 112 12.34 -13.67 0.95
CA GLU A 112 12.26 -14.69 -0.09
C GLU A 112 10.90 -14.74 -0.82
N THR A 113 10.29 -13.57 -1.02
CA THR A 113 8.92 -13.45 -1.53
C THR A 113 8.79 -14.03 -2.93
N ILE A 114 7.79 -14.89 -3.12
CA ILE A 114 7.39 -15.39 -4.45
C ILE A 114 6.37 -14.45 -5.09
N PHE A 115 6.58 -14.10 -6.35
CA PHE A 115 5.66 -13.23 -7.09
C PHE A 115 4.32 -13.95 -7.32
N PRO A 116 3.18 -13.33 -6.97
CA PRO A 116 1.87 -13.97 -7.03
C PRO A 116 1.55 -14.57 -8.40
N GLY A 117 1.05 -15.81 -8.41
CA GLY A 117 0.67 -16.51 -9.65
C GLY A 117 1.85 -17.08 -10.46
N THR A 118 3.07 -17.05 -9.92
CA THR A 118 4.27 -17.63 -10.53
C THR A 118 5.09 -18.40 -9.50
N ASP A 119 6.18 -19.03 -9.93
CA ASP A 119 7.22 -19.61 -9.06
C ASP A 119 8.49 -18.75 -9.00
N LEU A 120 8.42 -17.49 -9.47
CA LEU A 120 9.56 -16.57 -9.49
C LEU A 120 9.74 -15.89 -8.13
N ARG A 121 10.93 -16.03 -7.54
CA ARG A 121 11.33 -15.29 -6.33
C ARG A 121 11.74 -13.87 -6.69
N LEU A 122 11.21 -12.89 -5.98
CA LEU A 122 11.56 -11.48 -6.13
C LEU A 122 12.95 -11.19 -5.57
N VAL A 123 13.76 -10.52 -6.37
CA VAL A 123 15.08 -10.01 -5.98
C VAL A 123 15.19 -8.54 -6.38
N TYR A 124 15.24 -7.65 -5.39
CA TYR A 124 15.37 -6.22 -5.55
C TYR A 124 16.84 -5.80 -5.57
N GLN A 125 17.19 -4.94 -6.54
CA GLN A 125 18.54 -4.39 -6.70
C GLN A 125 18.45 -2.92 -7.14
N LEU A 126 19.45 -2.12 -6.76
CA LEU A 126 19.64 -0.79 -7.34
C LEU A 126 20.34 -0.90 -8.70
N VAL A 127 19.98 -0.05 -9.65
CA VAL A 127 20.76 0.11 -10.89
C VAL A 127 22.07 0.82 -10.54
N ALA A 128 23.18 0.08 -10.44
CA ALA A 128 24.49 0.70 -10.43
C ALA A 128 24.75 1.32 -11.81
N GLU A 129 24.98 2.63 -11.87
CA GLU A 129 25.56 3.29 -13.05
C GLU A 129 27.03 2.90 -13.23
#